data_AF-A0A3E4WHE5-F1
#
_entry.id   AF-A0A3E4WHE5-F1
#
_cell.length_a   1.000
_cell.length_b   1.000
_cell.length_c   1.000
_cell.angle_alpha   90.00
_cell.angle_beta   90.00
_cell.angle_gamma   90.00
#
_symmetry.space_group_name_H-M   'P 1'
#
loop_
_entity.id
_entity.type
_entity.pdbx_description
1 polymer ?
#
loop_
_entity_poly.entity_id
_entity_poly.type
_entity_poly.pdbx_seq_one_letter_code
_entity_poly.pdbx_strand_id
1 'polypeptide(L)'
;MTKEDIKKAAEEYAKEACRPLWRAGNEQVCMLDFMEGAKWRINTVWHNSTEKPVPGKLLLVNTIYGEYDLCYYGVYVWNTVMTWVYMKDLIPNTED
;
A
#
# COMPACT_ATOMS: atom_id res chain seq x y z
N MET A 1 -5.40 -7.95 0.84
CA MET A 1 -5.83 -7.54 -0.51
C MET A 1 -4.98 -8.29 -1.53
N THR A 2 -5.61 -9.10 -2.35
CA THR A 2 -4.98 -9.89 -3.42
C THR A 2 -4.94 -9.08 -4.72
N LYS A 3 -4.19 -9.56 -5.72
CA LYS A 3 -4.19 -8.96 -7.07
C LYS A 3 -5.59 -8.97 -7.70
N GLU A 4 -6.38 -10.01 -7.44
CA GLU A 4 -7.75 -10.12 -7.95
C GLU A 4 -8.70 -9.13 -7.26
N ASP A 5 -8.50 -8.85 -5.96
CA ASP A 5 -9.29 -7.82 -5.26
C ASP A 5 -9.07 -6.45 -5.90
N ILE A 6 -7.81 -6.09 -6.19
CA ILE A 6 -7.46 -4.81 -6.85
C ILE A 6 -8.08 -4.76 -8.25
N LYS A 7 -8.00 -5.86 -9.00
CA LYS A 7 -8.56 -5.94 -10.36
C LYS A 7 -10.08 -5.78 -10.35
N LYS A 8 -10.77 -6.41 -9.40
CA LYS A 8 -12.22 -6.28 -9.24
C LYS A 8 -12.63 -4.85 -8.88
N ALA A 9 -11.93 -4.23 -7.93
CA ALA A 9 -12.16 -2.82 -7.57
C ALA A 9 -11.89 -1.88 -8.76
N ALA A 10 -10.85 -2.15 -9.54
CA ALA A 10 -10.53 -1.40 -10.76
C ALA A 10 -11.64 -1.53 -11.82
N GLU A 11 -12.22 -2.72 -11.99
CA GLU A 11 -13.34 -2.95 -12.92
C GLU A 11 -14.60 -2.19 -12.47
N GLU A 12 -14.93 -2.21 -11.18
CA GLU A 12 -16.06 -1.46 -10.60
C GLU A 12 -15.86 0.04 -10.81
N TYR A 13 -14.68 0.57 -10.49
CA TYR A 13 -14.33 1.96 -10.73
C TYR A 13 -14.43 2.34 -12.22
N ALA A 14 -13.90 1.51 -13.13
CA ALA A 14 -13.93 1.78 -14.56
C ALA A 14 -15.36 1.83 -15.12
N LYS A 15 -16.27 0.96 -14.65
CA LYS A 15 -17.69 1.00 -15.06
C LYS A 15 -18.36 2.34 -14.74
N GLU A 16 -18.03 2.92 -13.59
CA GLU A 16 -18.58 4.21 -13.18
C GLU A 16 -17.87 5.37 -13.88
N ALA A 17 -16.53 5.36 -13.91
CA ALA A 17 -15.71 6.43 -14.47
C ALA A 17 -15.86 6.55 -16.00
N CYS A 18 -16.11 5.46 -16.71
CA CYS A 18 -16.31 5.43 -18.17
C CYS A 18 -17.78 5.51 -18.58
N ARG A 19 -18.73 5.63 -17.64
CA ARG A 19 -20.15 5.85 -17.95
C ARG A 19 -20.40 7.09 -18.83
N PRO A 20 -19.69 8.23 -18.66
CA PRO A 20 -19.86 9.38 -19.54
C PRO A 20 -19.34 9.12 -20.96
N LEU A 21 -20.07 9.59 -21.98
CA LEU A 21 -19.75 9.35 -23.40
C LEU A 21 -18.32 9.74 -23.80
N TRP A 22 -17.76 10.79 -23.20
CA TRP A 22 -16.40 11.27 -23.49
C TRP A 22 -15.29 10.39 -22.90
N ARG A 23 -15.63 9.43 -22.02
CA ARG A 23 -14.72 8.41 -21.49
C ARG A 23 -15.06 6.98 -21.91
N ALA A 24 -16.19 6.76 -22.57
CA ALA A 24 -16.60 5.44 -23.04
C ALA A 24 -15.50 4.82 -23.94
N GLY A 25 -15.19 3.54 -23.74
CA GLY A 25 -14.12 2.84 -24.44
C GLY A 25 -12.74 2.93 -23.78
N ASN A 26 -12.58 3.73 -22.71
CA ASN A 26 -11.33 3.82 -21.94
C ASN A 26 -11.33 2.93 -20.68
N GLU A 27 -12.24 1.96 -20.58
CA GLU A 27 -12.41 1.14 -19.37
C GLU A 27 -11.10 0.42 -19.02
N GLN A 28 -10.44 -0.16 -20.03
CA GLN A 28 -9.18 -0.88 -19.83
C GLN A 28 -8.04 0.04 -19.34
N VAL A 29 -7.99 1.29 -19.83
CA VAL A 29 -7.01 2.28 -19.40
C VAL A 29 -7.29 2.70 -17.96
N CYS A 30 -8.55 2.99 -17.63
CA CYS A 30 -8.94 3.34 -16.25
C CYS A 30 -8.65 2.22 -15.26
N MET A 31 -8.85 0.96 -15.66
CA MET A 31 -8.50 -0.19 -14.83
C MET A 31 -6.98 -0.26 -14.59
N LEU A 32 -6.18 -0.10 -15.66
CA LEU A 32 -4.73 -0.16 -15.55
C LEU A 32 -4.20 0.96 -14.65
N ASP A 33 -4.66 2.19 -14.85
CA ASP A 33 -4.28 3.35 -14.06
C ASP A 33 -4.61 3.16 -12.58
N PHE A 34 -5.80 2.63 -12.27
CA PHE A 34 -6.19 2.30 -10.90
C PHE A 34 -5.26 1.25 -10.28
N MET A 35 -4.97 0.17 -11.02
CA MET A 35 -4.10 -0.90 -10.55
C MET A 35 -2.67 -0.42 -10.30
N GLU A 36 -2.13 0.43 -11.18
CA GLU A 36 -0.80 1.04 -11.00
C GLU A 36 -0.80 2.03 -9.83
N GLY A 37 -1.85 2.83 -9.66
CA GLY A 37 -2.02 3.71 -8.50
C GLY A 37 -2.06 2.94 -7.17
N ALA A 38 -2.78 1.82 -7.14
CA ALA A 38 -2.82 0.94 -5.96
C ALA A 38 -1.46 0.33 -5.63
N LYS A 39 -0.71 -0.13 -6.65
CA LYS A 39 0.66 -0.62 -6.47
C LYS A 39 1.58 0.48 -5.94
N TRP A 40 1.50 1.68 -6.52
CA TRP A 40 2.27 2.83 -6.07
C TRP A 40 1.99 3.13 -4.60
N ARG A 41 0.71 3.24 -4.21
CA ARG A 41 0.28 3.55 -2.83
C ARG A 41 0.81 2.57 -1.79
N ILE A 42 0.89 1.27 -2.13
CA ILE A 42 1.42 0.25 -1.22
C ILE A 42 2.93 0.33 -1.13
N ASN A 43 3.62 0.48 -2.27
CA ASN A 43 5.08 0.42 -2.31
C ASN A 43 5.75 1.69 -1.74
N THR A 44 5.09 2.84 -1.80
CA THR A 44 5.70 4.13 -1.39
C THR A 44 5.77 4.33 0.12
N VAL A 45 5.02 3.57 0.91
CA VAL A 45 4.98 3.74 2.37
C VAL A 45 6.01 2.88 3.10
N TRP A 46 6.70 1.98 2.39
CA TRP A 46 7.77 1.18 2.98
C TRP A 46 9.09 1.94 2.97
N HIS A 47 9.73 1.97 4.12
CA HIS A 47 11.05 2.54 4.34
C HIS A 47 12.10 1.43 4.45
N ASN A 48 13.34 1.74 4.08
CA ASN A 48 14.46 0.84 4.32
C ASN A 48 14.90 0.89 5.79
N SER A 49 15.54 -0.17 6.29
CA SER A 49 16.05 -0.22 7.67
C SER A 49 17.16 0.79 7.99
N THR A 50 17.74 1.41 6.96
CA THR A 50 18.67 2.54 7.08
C THR A 50 17.98 3.82 7.57
N GLU A 51 16.68 3.96 7.32
CA GLU A 51 15.85 5.05 7.82
C GLU A 51 15.31 4.69 9.21
N LYS A 52 15.50 5.58 10.19
CA LYS A 52 15.04 5.34 11.56
C LYS A 52 13.61 5.86 11.75
N PRO A 53 12.67 5.02 12.21
CA PRO A 53 11.33 5.47 12.56
C PRO A 53 11.33 6.44 13.73
N VAL A 54 10.25 7.19 13.85
CA VAL A 54 9.95 7.96 15.05
C VAL A 54 9.54 6.99 16.18
N PRO A 55 10.19 7.05 17.37
CA PRO A 55 9.82 6.23 18.52
C PRO A 55 8.35 6.39 18.94
N GLY A 56 7.78 5.35 19.56
CA GLY A 56 6.42 5.38 20.11
C GLY A 56 5.29 5.20 19.08
N LYS A 57 5.61 4.89 17.82
CA LYS A 57 4.63 4.55 16.77
C LYS A 57 4.68 3.06 16.46
N LEU A 58 3.51 2.45 16.27
CA LEU A 58 3.41 1.04 15.88
C LEU A 58 3.90 0.83 14.44
N LEU A 59 4.79 -0.13 14.27
CA LEU A 59 5.41 -0.47 13.00
C LEU A 59 4.99 -1.88 12.58
N LEU A 60 4.81 -2.06 11.28
CA LEU A 60 4.92 -3.37 10.63
C LEU A 60 6.32 -3.45 10.03
N VAL A 61 7.06 -4.51 10.36
CA VAL A 61 8.42 -4.73 9.86
C VAL A 61 8.47 -6.01 9.01
N ASN A 62 9.27 -5.98 7.94
CA ASN A 62 9.68 -7.16 7.20
C ASN A 62 11.11 -7.51 7.64
N THR A 63 11.34 -8.77 8.01
CA THR A 63 12.61 -9.22 8.58
C THR A 63 13.49 -9.92 7.54
N ILE A 64 14.78 -10.08 7.86
CA ILE A 64 15.72 -10.89 7.07
C ILE A 64 15.28 -12.34 6.88
N TYR A 65 14.33 -12.83 7.69
CA TYR A 65 13.76 -14.17 7.60
C TYR A 65 12.59 -14.25 6.61
N GLY A 66 12.18 -13.14 6.01
CA GLY A 66 11.02 -13.06 5.10
C GLY A 66 9.67 -12.98 5.82
N GLU A 67 9.68 -12.96 7.15
CA GLU A 67 8.49 -12.87 8.00
C GLU A 67 8.17 -11.43 8.37
N TYR A 68 6.90 -11.19 8.70
CA TYR A 68 6.40 -9.89 9.17
C TYR A 68 6.13 -9.89 10.67
N ASP A 69 6.44 -8.78 11.33
CA ASP A 69 6.22 -8.62 12.76
C ASP A 69 5.70 -7.21 13.11
N LEU A 70 5.07 -7.08 14.28
CA LEU A 70 4.60 -5.82 14.82
C LEU A 70 5.49 -5.38 15.98
N CYS A 71 6.07 -4.19 15.88
CA CYS A 71 6.96 -3.71 16.93
C CYS A 71 6.98 -2.18 17.07
N TYR A 72 7.72 -1.73 18.07
CA TYR A 72 8.08 -0.33 18.27
C TYR A 72 9.59 -0.18 18.12
N TYR A 73 10.02 0.95 17.54
CA TYR A 73 11.43 1.27 17.43
C TYR A 73 12.10 1.31 18.83
N GLY A 74 13.22 0.58 18.99
CA GLY A 74 13.97 0.49 20.24
C GLY A 74 13.63 -0.71 21.14
N VAL A 75 12.53 -1.43 20.87
CA VAL A 75 12.17 -2.67 21.60
C VAL A 75 12.62 -3.92 20.81
N TYR A 76 12.71 -3.80 19.49
CA TYR A 76 13.02 -4.91 18.57
C TYR A 76 14.50 -4.99 18.22
N VAL A 77 14.96 -6.17 17.79
CA VAL A 77 16.30 -6.36 17.24
C VAL A 77 16.37 -5.69 15.85
N TRP A 78 16.67 -4.40 15.81
CA TRP A 78 16.64 -3.62 14.56
C TRP A 78 17.53 -4.19 13.45
N ASN A 79 18.59 -4.92 13.82
CA ASN A 79 19.50 -5.56 12.87
C ASN A 79 18.85 -6.67 12.04
N THR A 80 17.66 -7.16 12.42
CA THR A 80 16.90 -8.15 11.63
C THR A 80 15.86 -7.50 10.72
N VAL A 81 15.68 -6.17 10.77
CA VAL A 81 14.70 -5.45 9.96
C VAL A 81 15.28 -5.13 8.59
N MET A 82 14.54 -5.44 7.52
CA MET A 82 14.86 -5.09 6.14
C MET A 82 14.11 -3.83 5.71
N THR A 83 12.78 -3.86 5.87
CA THR A 83 11.91 -2.72 5.58
C THR A 83 10.87 -2.56 6.69
N TRP A 84 10.33 -1.36 6.80
CA TRP A 84 9.31 -1.06 7.81
C TRP A 84 8.31 -0.03 7.28
N VAL A 85 7.12 -0.01 7.87
CA VAL A 85 6.07 0.97 7.57
C VAL A 85 5.31 1.29 8.85
N TYR A 86 4.83 2.52 9.00
CA TYR A 86 3.92 2.85 10.09
C TYR A 86 2.57 2.18 9.85
N MET A 87 2.02 1.50 10.85
CA MET A 87 0.71 0.83 10.72
C MET A 87 -0.39 1.80 10.26
N LYS A 88 -0.34 3.07 10.72
CA LYS A 88 -1.28 4.12 10.28
C LYS A 88 -1.24 4.41 8.77
N ASP A 89 -0.08 4.26 8.13
CA ASP A 89 0.11 4.61 6.72
C ASP A 89 -0.35 3.48 5.79
N LEU A 90 -0.68 2.30 6.34
CA LEU A 90 -1.32 1.21 5.60
C LEU A 90 -2.85 1.31 5.56
N ILE A 91 -3.43 2.13 6.45
CA ILE A 91 -4.86 2.35 6.50
C ILE A 91 -5.20 3.49 5.52
N PRO A 92 -6.22 3.34 4.66
CA PRO A 92 -6.69 4.45 3.84
C PRO A 92 -7.02 5.65 4.73
N ASN A 93 -6.63 6.87 4.31
CA ASN A 93 -7.08 8.07 5.02
C ASN A 93 -8.60 8.10 5.00
N THR A 94 -9.20 8.35 6.17
CA THR A 94 -10.65 8.53 6.34
C THR A 94 -11.07 9.99 6.14
N GLU A 95 -10.18 10.83 5.64
CA GLU A 95 -10.52 12.20 5.28
C GLU A 95 -11.23 12.16 3.92
N ASP A 96 -12.55 12.36 3.98
CA ASP A 96 -13.44 12.59 2.84
C ASP A 96 -13.05 13.84 2.04
#